data_AF-A0AAU1DQA9-F1
#
_entry.id   AF-A0AAU1DQA9-F1
#
_cell.length_a   1.000
_cell.length_b   1.000
_cell.length_c   1.000
_cell.angle_alpha   90.00
_cell.angle_beta   90.00
_cell.angle_gamma   90.00
#
_symmetry.space_group_name_H-M   'P 1'
#
loop_
_entity.id
_entity.type
_entity.pdbx_description
1 polymer ?
#
loop_
_entity_poly.entity_id
_entity_poly.type
_entity_poly.pdbx_seq_one_letter_code
_entity_poly.pdbx_strand_id
1 'polypeptide(L)'
;MTTAVARSDRRISPIFLGIAAVMAVSGWAVWTDFAEPPGLAIFLFVTAAWVVSLCLHEYAHARTALHSGDISIGAKGYLTLNPLKYTHALLSIVLPVLFVILGGIGLPGGAVFIERGRISGRWKHSLISAAGPLTNVLFAVVCTAPFWLHALDGVPLGFRYALAFLALLQVTASILNFLPVPGLDGYGVIEPWLSHRIRRQVEPFAVFGLFAVFGLLWIPEVNIFFFDAIHSLLQSLGVSESDSYCGFDAYRFWQQSNPSCVAG
;
A
#
# COMPACT_ATOMS: atom_id res chain seq x y z
N MET A 1 -6.01 24.98 28.13
CA MET A 1 -6.32 25.73 26.89
C MET A 1 -6.40 24.72 25.75
N THR A 2 -7.61 24.25 25.47
CA THR A 2 -7.91 23.27 24.40
C THR A 2 -7.82 23.97 23.06
N THR A 3 -6.72 23.77 22.33
CA THR A 3 -6.64 24.15 20.92
C THR A 3 -7.56 23.21 20.14
N ALA A 4 -8.79 23.69 19.91
CA ALA A 4 -9.73 23.03 19.04
C ALA A 4 -9.08 22.83 17.66
N VAL A 5 -8.91 21.57 17.25
CA VAL A 5 -8.55 21.20 15.88
C VAL A 5 -9.43 22.01 14.93
N ALA A 6 -8.83 22.88 14.13
CA ALA A 6 -9.57 23.81 13.29
C ALA A 6 -10.43 23.02 12.29
N ARG A 7 -11.62 23.54 11.97
CA ARG A 7 -12.61 22.89 11.07
C ARG A 7 -12.04 22.61 9.66
N SER A 8 -10.90 23.22 9.29
CA SER A 8 -10.13 22.99 8.07
C SER A 8 -9.44 21.62 8.04
N ASP A 9 -9.05 21.07 9.18
CA ASP A 9 -8.26 19.82 9.28
C ASP A 9 -9.12 18.56 9.08
N ARG A 10 -10.43 18.74 8.88
CA ARG A 10 -11.40 17.65 8.63
C ARG A 10 -11.94 17.63 7.19
N ARG A 11 -11.51 18.55 6.32
CA ARG A 11 -11.97 18.58 4.93
C ARG A 11 -11.19 17.57 4.10
N ILE A 12 -11.90 16.67 3.43
CA ILE A 12 -11.33 15.74 2.47
C ILE A 12 -10.78 16.56 1.30
N SER A 13 -9.54 16.27 0.89
CA SER A 13 -8.89 16.94 -0.23
C SER A 13 -9.68 16.72 -1.53
N PRO A 14 -9.90 17.77 -2.34
CA PRO A 14 -10.51 17.60 -3.66
C PRO A 14 -9.68 16.68 -4.57
N ILE A 15 -8.36 16.62 -4.35
CA ILE A 15 -7.46 15.70 -5.08
C ILE A 15 -7.79 14.24 -4.74
N PHE A 16 -8.02 13.94 -3.46
CA PHE A 16 -8.42 12.60 -3.04
C PHE A 16 -9.77 12.21 -3.63
N LEU A 17 -10.74 13.14 -3.62
CA LEU A 17 -12.04 12.91 -4.25
C LEU A 17 -11.91 12.67 -5.75
N GLY A 18 -11.03 13.41 -6.43
CA GLY A 18 -10.72 13.18 -7.85
C GLY A 18 -10.15 11.78 -8.10
N ILE A 19 -9.19 11.33 -7.29
CA ILE A 19 -8.61 9.98 -7.41
C ILE A 19 -9.64 8.90 -7.10
N ALA A 20 -10.46 9.08 -6.05
CA ALA A 20 -11.54 8.16 -5.72
C ALA A 20 -12.61 8.10 -6.83
N ALA A 21 -12.89 9.22 -7.50
CA ALA A 21 -13.76 9.25 -8.67
C ALA A 21 -13.15 8.50 -9.86
N VAL A 22 -11.84 8.69 -10.13
CA VAL A 22 -11.13 7.90 -11.16
C VAL A 22 -11.21 6.42 -10.85
N MET A 23 -10.95 6.01 -9.61
CA MET A 23 -11.08 4.62 -9.16
C MET A 23 -12.50 4.08 -9.41
N ALA A 24 -13.54 4.81 -9.03
CA ALA A 24 -14.92 4.36 -9.21
C ALA A 24 -15.32 4.26 -10.69
N VAL A 25 -14.98 5.26 -11.50
CA VAL A 25 -15.34 5.31 -12.93
C VAL A 25 -14.59 4.25 -13.72
N SER A 26 -13.28 4.09 -13.48
CA SER A 26 -12.49 3.05 -14.15
C SER A 26 -12.89 1.65 -13.70
N GLY A 27 -13.16 1.43 -12.41
CA GLY A 27 -13.70 0.16 -11.91
C GLY A 27 -15.06 -0.19 -12.53
N TRP A 28 -15.95 0.79 -12.67
CA TRP A 28 -17.22 0.63 -13.38
C TRP A 28 -17.02 0.31 -14.86
N ALA A 29 -16.08 1.00 -15.53
CA ALA A 29 -15.79 0.76 -16.94
C ALA A 29 -15.25 -0.66 -17.19
N VAL A 30 -14.42 -1.19 -16.29
CA VAL A 30 -13.93 -2.57 -16.34
C VAL A 30 -15.06 -3.57 -15.98
N TRP A 31 -15.95 -3.23 -15.05
CA TRP A 31 -17.08 -4.10 -14.67
C TRP A 31 -18.18 -4.20 -15.75
N THR A 32 -18.29 -3.20 -16.62
CA THR A 32 -19.32 -3.14 -17.66
C THR A 32 -18.81 -3.49 -19.05
N ASP A 33 -17.53 -3.87 -19.15
CA ASP A 33 -16.82 -4.05 -20.43
C ASP A 33 -16.98 -2.85 -21.37
N PHE A 34 -17.10 -1.65 -20.79
CA PHE A 34 -17.35 -0.41 -21.55
C PHE A 34 -16.08 0.08 -22.26
N ALA A 35 -14.91 -0.18 -21.66
CA ALA A 35 -13.62 0.20 -22.22
C ALA A 35 -12.98 -1.02 -22.89
N GLU A 36 -13.04 -1.07 -24.23
CA GLU A 36 -12.36 -2.08 -25.04
C GLU A 36 -11.26 -1.41 -25.87
N PRO A 37 -9.96 -1.73 -25.67
CA PRO A 37 -9.42 -2.75 -24.76
C PRO A 37 -9.43 -2.31 -23.26
N PRO A 38 -9.60 -3.24 -22.30
CA PRO A 38 -9.79 -2.90 -20.88
C PRO A 38 -8.50 -2.44 -20.18
N GLY A 39 -7.34 -2.60 -20.79
CA GLY A 39 -6.04 -2.39 -20.15
C GLY A 39 -5.84 -0.99 -19.55
N LEU A 40 -6.24 0.08 -20.24
CA LEU A 40 -6.15 1.44 -19.69
C LEU A 40 -7.08 1.63 -18.48
N ALA A 41 -8.29 1.08 -18.54
CA ALA A 41 -9.24 1.17 -17.44
C ALA A 41 -8.76 0.35 -16.22
N ILE A 42 -8.18 -0.83 -16.45
CA ILE A 42 -7.54 -1.66 -15.41
C ILE A 42 -6.37 -0.90 -14.77
N PHE A 43 -5.49 -0.30 -15.58
CA PHE A 43 -4.38 0.52 -15.09
C PHE A 43 -4.89 1.64 -14.17
N LEU A 44 -5.84 2.46 -14.67
CA LEU A 44 -6.39 3.57 -13.90
C LEU A 44 -7.07 3.10 -12.60
N PHE A 45 -7.82 2.00 -12.66
CA PHE A 45 -8.49 1.43 -11.50
C PHE A 45 -7.50 0.99 -10.43
N VAL A 46 -6.53 0.14 -10.80
CA VAL A 46 -5.56 -0.42 -9.86
C VAL A 46 -4.67 0.68 -9.28
N THR A 47 -4.15 1.59 -10.11
CA THR A 47 -3.31 2.70 -9.63
C THR A 47 -4.10 3.61 -8.69
N ALA A 48 -5.32 4.01 -9.06
CA ALA A 48 -6.12 4.90 -8.22
C ALA A 48 -6.53 4.22 -6.90
N ALA A 49 -6.96 2.95 -6.94
CA ALA A 49 -7.32 2.19 -5.75
C ALA A 49 -6.13 2.04 -4.80
N TRP A 50 -4.95 1.79 -5.33
CA TRP A 50 -3.74 1.69 -4.53
C TRP A 50 -3.32 3.04 -3.92
N VAL A 51 -3.42 4.15 -4.66
CA VAL A 51 -3.19 5.50 -4.09
C VAL A 51 -4.22 5.85 -3.01
N VAL A 52 -5.47 5.44 -3.17
CA VAL A 52 -6.50 5.58 -2.13
C VAL A 52 -6.10 4.80 -0.88
N SER A 53 -5.68 3.54 -1.01
CA SER A 53 -5.19 2.73 0.11
C SER A 53 -4.02 3.41 0.84
N LEU A 54 -3.04 3.96 0.10
CA LEU A 54 -1.93 4.72 0.66
C LEU A 54 -2.39 5.94 1.47
N CYS A 55 -3.35 6.71 0.94
CA CYS A 55 -3.90 7.86 1.66
C CYS A 55 -4.60 7.43 2.96
N LEU A 56 -5.33 6.31 2.93
CA LEU A 56 -6.00 5.75 4.11
C LEU A 56 -4.99 5.24 5.15
N HIS A 57 -3.90 4.60 4.71
CA HIS A 57 -2.79 4.16 5.55
C HIS A 57 -2.20 5.32 6.38
N GLU A 58 -1.81 6.40 5.69
CA GLU A 58 -1.23 7.58 6.34
C GLU A 58 -2.25 8.33 7.20
N TYR A 59 -3.51 8.36 6.76
CA TYR A 59 -4.60 8.88 7.57
C TYR A 59 -4.79 8.09 8.86
N ALA A 60 -4.66 6.76 8.82
CA ALA A 60 -4.80 5.90 10.00
C ALA A 60 -3.68 6.17 11.03
N HIS A 61 -2.43 6.33 10.58
CA HIS A 61 -1.34 6.80 11.44
C HIS A 61 -1.67 8.14 12.09
N ALA A 62 -2.05 9.13 11.28
CA ALA A 62 -2.33 10.47 11.74
C ALA A 62 -3.51 10.52 12.72
N ARG A 63 -4.56 9.75 12.45
CA ARG A 63 -5.77 9.65 13.27
C ARG A 63 -5.49 9.00 14.62
N THR A 64 -4.77 7.88 14.62
CA THR A 64 -4.42 7.13 15.83
C THR A 64 -3.50 7.94 16.73
N ALA A 65 -2.59 8.71 16.14
CA ALA A 65 -1.69 9.58 16.89
C ALA A 65 -2.40 10.81 17.48
N LEU A 66 -3.37 11.40 16.76
CA LEU A 66 -4.24 12.43 17.32
C LEU A 66 -5.04 11.90 18.53
N HIS A 67 -5.62 10.71 18.42
CA HIS A 67 -6.32 10.05 19.53
C HIS A 67 -5.39 9.72 20.70
N SER A 68 -4.12 9.45 20.42
CA SER A 68 -3.09 9.19 21.44
C SER A 68 -2.58 10.45 22.15
N GLY A 69 -3.00 11.64 21.70
CA GLY A 69 -2.66 12.94 22.30
C GLY A 69 -1.60 13.74 21.56
N ASP A 70 -1.15 13.31 20.37
CA ASP A 70 -0.21 14.08 19.55
C ASP A 70 -0.95 15.13 18.71
N ILE A 71 -1.03 16.33 19.25
CA ILE A 71 -1.70 17.49 18.64
C ILE A 71 -0.86 18.06 17.47
N SER A 72 0.43 17.68 17.34
CA SER A 72 1.32 18.19 16.29
C SER A 72 0.93 17.73 14.88
N ILE A 73 0.12 16.67 14.79
CA ILE A 73 -0.26 16.01 13.53
C ILE A 73 -1.40 16.75 12.83
N GLY A 74 -2.28 17.43 13.58
CA GLY A 74 -3.31 18.30 12.99
C GLY A 74 -2.69 19.37 12.10
N ALA A 75 -1.57 19.95 12.53
CA ALA A 75 -0.87 21.02 11.82
C ALA A 75 -0.16 20.55 10.53
N LYS A 76 0.17 19.26 10.39
CA LYS A 76 0.86 18.72 9.19
C LYS A 76 -0.09 18.44 8.02
N GLY A 77 -1.40 18.57 8.22
CA GLY A 77 -2.39 18.38 7.15
C GLY A 77 -2.60 16.93 6.71
N TYR A 78 -2.04 15.95 7.44
CA TYR A 78 -2.17 14.51 7.17
C TYR A 78 -3.59 13.96 7.43
N LEU A 79 -4.48 14.78 8.01
CA LEU A 79 -5.89 14.44 8.20
C LEU A 79 -6.77 14.80 6.98
N THR A 80 -6.19 15.39 5.92
CA THR A 80 -6.92 15.84 4.73
C THR A 80 -6.94 14.84 3.58
N LEU A 81 -6.36 13.64 3.76
CA LEU A 81 -6.25 12.58 2.73
C LEU A 81 -5.53 13.05 1.45
N ASN A 82 -4.73 14.11 1.50
CA ASN A 82 -4.09 14.65 0.30
C ASN A 82 -2.80 13.87 -0.02
N PRO A 83 -2.73 13.11 -1.14
CA PRO A 83 -1.53 12.34 -1.51
C PRO A 83 -0.27 13.20 -1.64
N LEU A 84 -0.42 14.46 -2.06
CA LEU A 84 0.71 15.38 -2.23
C LEU A 84 1.37 15.77 -0.91
N LYS A 85 0.70 15.58 0.22
CA LYS A 85 1.27 15.85 1.55
C LYS A 85 2.04 14.65 2.12
N TYR A 86 1.88 13.46 1.54
CA TYR A 86 2.53 12.23 2.00
C TYR A 86 3.78 11.90 1.17
N THR A 87 4.61 12.89 0.88
CA THR A 87 5.81 12.75 0.03
C THR A 87 6.75 11.61 0.46
N HIS A 88 6.85 11.35 1.76
CA HIS A 88 7.67 10.25 2.29
C HIS A 88 7.01 8.87 2.12
N ALA A 89 5.69 8.78 2.27
CA ALA A 89 4.93 7.55 2.05
C ALA A 89 4.86 7.19 0.56
N LEU A 90 4.79 8.20 -0.31
CA LEU A 90 4.96 8.04 -1.75
C LEU A 90 6.31 7.33 -2.02
N LEU A 91 7.43 7.81 -1.49
CA LEU A 91 8.72 7.15 -1.72
C LEU A 91 8.82 5.76 -1.04
N SER A 92 8.25 5.58 0.15
CA SER A 92 8.36 4.35 0.93
C SER A 92 7.48 3.21 0.42
N ILE A 93 6.29 3.51 -0.14
CA ILE A 93 5.31 2.52 -0.59
C ILE A 93 5.19 2.50 -2.12
N VAL A 94 5.32 3.65 -2.81
CA VAL A 94 5.18 3.69 -4.27
C VAL A 94 6.36 3.10 -4.99
N LEU A 95 7.56 3.35 -4.50
CA LEU A 95 8.76 2.80 -5.10
C LEU A 95 8.74 1.26 -5.08
N PRO A 96 8.49 0.55 -3.94
CA PRO A 96 8.42 -0.91 -3.95
C PRO A 96 7.39 -1.51 -4.92
N VAL A 97 6.20 -0.91 -5.01
CA VAL A 97 5.14 -1.40 -5.89
C VAL A 97 5.45 -1.12 -7.37
N LEU A 98 6.04 0.03 -7.68
CA LEU A 98 6.54 0.32 -9.04
C LEU A 98 7.65 -0.65 -9.44
N PHE A 99 8.53 -1.04 -8.51
CA PHE A 99 9.55 -2.07 -8.74
C PHE A 99 8.93 -3.44 -9.05
N VAL A 100 7.88 -3.83 -8.32
CA VAL A 100 7.12 -5.08 -8.58
C VAL A 100 6.44 -5.01 -9.96
N ILE A 101 5.92 -3.84 -10.34
CA ILE A 101 5.24 -3.61 -11.62
C ILE A 101 6.21 -3.60 -12.81
N LEU A 102 7.47 -3.20 -12.62
CA LEU A 102 8.43 -3.01 -13.71
C LEU A 102 9.20 -4.28 -14.10
N GLY A 103 8.96 -5.42 -13.45
CA GLY A 103 9.44 -6.72 -13.93
C GLY A 103 10.96 -6.82 -14.05
N GLY A 104 11.68 -6.65 -12.94
CA GLY A 104 13.07 -7.11 -12.82
C GLY A 104 14.19 -6.17 -13.29
N ILE A 105 13.90 -4.98 -13.86
CA ILE A 105 14.95 -4.02 -14.22
C ILE A 105 14.48 -2.58 -13.95
N GLY A 106 15.06 -1.92 -12.94
CA GLY A 106 14.85 -0.49 -12.66
C GLY A 106 15.83 0.05 -11.63
N LEU A 107 16.51 1.16 -11.94
CA LEU A 107 17.60 1.79 -11.17
C LEU A 107 17.13 2.55 -9.91
N PRO A 108 18.02 2.89 -8.95
CA PRO A 108 17.66 3.33 -7.61
C PRO A 108 17.27 4.82 -7.52
N GLY A 109 16.21 5.13 -6.77
CA GLY A 109 15.73 6.50 -6.54
C GLY A 109 15.58 6.86 -5.05
N GLY A 110 16.50 7.69 -4.57
CA GLY A 110 16.51 8.64 -3.42
C GLY A 110 15.56 8.48 -2.22
N ALA A 111 16.15 8.49 -1.00
CA ALA A 111 15.47 8.52 0.29
C ALA A 111 15.54 9.90 0.97
N VAL A 112 14.51 10.28 1.75
CA VAL A 112 14.58 11.40 2.74
C VAL A 112 13.71 11.14 3.98
N PHE A 113 14.28 11.49 5.15
CA PHE A 113 13.94 11.25 6.57
C PHE A 113 12.66 11.91 7.15
N ILE A 114 12.08 11.32 8.21
CA ILE A 114 11.07 11.96 9.11
C ILE A 114 11.42 11.73 10.60
N GLU A 115 11.28 12.76 11.44
CA GLU A 115 11.51 12.77 12.90
C GLU A 115 10.22 12.51 13.72
N ARG A 116 10.29 11.60 14.73
CA ARG A 116 9.16 11.12 15.56
C ARG A 116 9.36 11.37 17.09
N GLY A 117 9.44 12.63 17.53
CA GLY A 117 9.94 12.98 18.87
C GLY A 117 8.94 13.22 20.03
N ARG A 118 7.62 12.99 19.95
CA ARG A 118 6.70 13.62 20.94
C ARG A 118 5.52 12.84 21.54
N ILE A 119 5.53 11.51 21.56
CA ILE A 119 4.40 10.72 22.10
C ILE A 119 4.77 10.05 23.44
N SER A 120 3.81 9.91 24.37
CA SER A 120 4.02 9.31 25.70
C SER A 120 3.38 7.91 25.79
N GLY A 121 4.18 6.91 26.16
CA GLY A 121 3.73 5.53 26.42
C GLY A 121 4.02 4.53 25.29
N ARG A 122 4.75 3.44 25.62
CA ARG A 122 5.26 2.43 24.67
C ARG A 122 4.16 1.82 23.78
N TRP A 123 3.01 1.50 24.37
CA TRP A 123 1.85 0.93 23.67
C TRP A 123 1.21 1.89 22.67
N LYS A 124 1.13 3.18 23.00
CA LYS A 124 0.54 4.18 22.09
C LYS A 124 1.41 4.37 20.85
N HIS A 125 2.73 4.41 21.03
CA HIS A 125 3.68 4.44 19.92
C HIS A 125 3.55 3.20 19.01
N SER A 126 3.50 2.01 19.60
CA SER A 126 3.32 0.78 18.82
C SER A 126 2.00 0.75 18.05
N LEU A 127 0.91 1.21 18.69
CA LEU A 127 -0.41 1.25 18.05
C LEU A 127 -0.47 2.26 16.90
N ILE A 128 0.18 3.41 17.05
CA ILE A 128 0.28 4.41 15.98
C ILE A 128 1.02 3.80 14.80
N SER A 129 2.17 3.16 15.02
CA SER A 129 2.94 2.50 13.95
C SER A 129 2.20 1.30 13.36
N ALA A 130 1.32 0.63 14.09
CA ALA A 130 0.53 -0.47 13.55
C ALA A 130 -0.69 0.00 12.72
N ALA A 131 -1.18 1.23 12.94
CA ALA A 131 -2.45 1.68 12.36
C ALA A 131 -2.46 1.72 10.82
N GLY A 132 -1.38 2.18 10.19
CA GLY A 132 -1.24 2.16 8.74
C GLY A 132 -1.18 0.72 8.19
N PRO A 133 -0.23 -0.12 8.62
CA PRO A 133 -0.14 -1.51 8.18
C PRO A 133 -1.45 -2.30 8.36
N LEU A 134 -2.18 -2.09 9.46
CA LEU A 134 -3.50 -2.70 9.68
C LEU A 134 -4.56 -2.20 8.70
N THR A 135 -4.47 -0.95 8.24
CA THR A 135 -5.35 -0.41 7.20
C THR A 135 -5.06 -1.07 5.84
N ASN A 136 -3.79 -1.32 5.51
CA ASN A 136 -3.43 -2.08 4.31
C ASN A 136 -3.96 -3.52 4.40
N VAL A 137 -3.87 -4.17 5.57
CA VAL A 137 -4.44 -5.51 5.77
C VAL A 137 -5.95 -5.50 5.59
N LEU A 138 -6.65 -4.52 6.16
CA LEU A 138 -8.09 -4.39 5.94
C LEU A 138 -8.42 -4.22 4.45
N PHE A 139 -7.65 -3.40 3.74
CA PHE A 139 -7.83 -3.21 2.30
C PHE A 139 -7.53 -4.49 1.51
N ALA A 140 -6.48 -5.22 1.87
CA ALA A 140 -6.16 -6.53 1.29
C ALA A 140 -7.29 -7.53 1.51
N VAL A 141 -7.87 -7.58 2.72
CA VAL A 141 -9.05 -8.41 3.02
C VAL A 141 -10.25 -8.02 2.17
N VAL A 142 -10.50 -6.71 1.98
CA VAL A 142 -11.59 -6.25 1.10
C VAL A 142 -11.36 -6.65 -0.35
N CYS A 143 -10.11 -6.59 -0.84
CA CYS A 143 -9.78 -7.02 -2.20
C CYS A 143 -9.86 -8.54 -2.39
N THR A 144 -9.51 -9.34 -1.37
CA THR A 144 -9.57 -10.81 -1.46
C THR A 144 -10.97 -11.35 -1.14
N ALA A 145 -11.79 -10.66 -0.33
CA ALA A 145 -13.14 -11.06 0.08
C ALA A 145 -13.99 -11.66 -1.05
N PRO A 146 -14.09 -11.06 -2.24
CA PRO A 146 -14.90 -11.61 -3.32
C PRO A 146 -14.45 -13.01 -3.79
N PHE A 147 -13.16 -13.36 -3.66
CA PHE A 147 -12.61 -14.64 -4.10
C PHE A 147 -13.00 -15.80 -3.18
N TRP A 148 -12.76 -15.67 -1.87
CA TRP A 148 -13.06 -16.74 -0.90
C TRP A 148 -14.53 -16.77 -0.47
N LEU A 149 -15.30 -15.70 -0.72
CA LEU A 149 -16.76 -15.70 -0.58
C LEU A 149 -17.50 -16.21 -1.83
N HIS A 150 -16.77 -16.60 -2.88
CA HIS A 150 -17.35 -17.02 -4.18
C HIS A 150 -18.32 -15.97 -4.77
N ALA A 151 -18.02 -14.68 -4.57
CA ALA A 151 -18.85 -13.56 -5.03
C ALA A 151 -18.42 -13.02 -6.41
N LEU A 152 -17.56 -13.76 -7.12
CA LEU A 152 -17.05 -13.40 -8.45
C LEU A 152 -17.75 -14.17 -9.59
N ASP A 153 -18.75 -14.99 -9.28
CA ASP A 153 -19.54 -15.69 -10.29
C ASP A 153 -20.30 -14.68 -11.17
N GLY A 154 -20.08 -14.73 -12.49
CA GLY A 154 -20.69 -13.82 -13.46
C GLY A 154 -20.04 -12.43 -13.56
N VAL A 155 -18.92 -12.20 -12.87
CA VAL A 155 -18.13 -10.96 -12.97
C VAL A 155 -17.23 -11.01 -14.21
N PRO A 156 -17.08 -9.93 -15.00
CA PRO A 156 -16.18 -9.92 -16.13
C PRO A 156 -14.74 -10.23 -15.74
N LEU A 157 -14.06 -11.00 -16.59
CA LEU A 157 -12.70 -11.46 -16.32
C LEU A 157 -11.72 -10.30 -16.14
N GLY A 158 -11.88 -9.22 -16.92
CA GLY A 158 -11.06 -8.01 -16.76
C GLY A 158 -11.13 -7.44 -15.34
N PHE A 159 -12.32 -7.42 -14.73
CA PHE A 159 -12.48 -6.93 -13.37
C PHE A 159 -11.90 -7.89 -12.34
N ARG A 160 -12.15 -9.20 -12.53
CA ARG A 160 -11.56 -10.25 -11.69
C ARG A 160 -10.03 -10.18 -11.67
N TYR A 161 -9.40 -10.06 -12.84
CA TYR A 161 -7.96 -9.93 -12.98
C TYR A 161 -7.43 -8.64 -12.34
N ALA A 162 -8.09 -7.51 -12.59
CA ALA A 162 -7.72 -6.24 -11.96
C ALA A 162 -7.78 -6.31 -10.42
N LEU A 163 -8.83 -6.93 -9.88
CA LEU A 163 -9.00 -7.12 -8.45
C LEU A 163 -7.96 -8.09 -7.86
N ALA A 164 -7.64 -9.19 -8.56
CA ALA A 164 -6.60 -10.14 -8.16
C ALA A 164 -5.22 -9.48 -8.09
N PHE A 165 -4.89 -8.67 -9.10
CA PHE A 165 -3.63 -7.92 -9.12
C PHE A 165 -3.59 -6.84 -8.02
N LEU A 166 -4.69 -6.12 -7.79
CA LEU A 166 -4.79 -5.19 -6.67
C LEU A 166 -4.63 -5.92 -5.33
N ALA A 167 -5.22 -7.10 -5.15
CA ALA A 167 -5.04 -7.92 -3.95
C ALA A 167 -3.57 -8.29 -3.74
N LEU A 168 -2.86 -8.71 -4.81
CA LEU A 168 -1.42 -8.97 -4.78
C LEU A 168 -0.64 -7.75 -4.27
N LEU A 169 -0.91 -6.56 -4.80
CA LEU A 169 -0.24 -5.32 -4.37
C LEU A 169 -0.50 -5.01 -2.89
N GLN A 170 -1.74 -5.19 -2.41
CA GLN A 170 -2.12 -4.86 -1.03
C GLN A 170 -1.57 -5.87 -0.02
N VAL A 171 -1.56 -7.16 -0.36
CA VAL A 171 -0.92 -8.20 0.45
C VAL A 171 0.59 -7.96 0.53
N THR A 172 1.24 -7.69 -0.61
CA THR A 172 2.67 -7.37 -0.67
C THR A 172 3.00 -6.15 0.19
N ALA A 173 2.24 -5.05 0.01
CA ALA A 173 2.42 -3.82 0.79
C ALA A 173 2.19 -4.06 2.28
N SER A 174 1.22 -4.90 2.66
CA SER A 174 0.96 -5.24 4.06
C SER A 174 2.15 -5.99 4.67
N ILE A 175 2.63 -7.05 4.01
CA ILE A 175 3.76 -7.86 4.50
C ILE A 175 5.02 -7.01 4.64
N LEU A 176 5.36 -6.21 3.61
CA LEU A 176 6.52 -5.32 3.67
C LEU A 176 6.42 -4.33 4.82
N ASN A 177 5.25 -3.70 5.02
CA ASN A 177 5.07 -2.72 6.09
C ASN A 177 5.09 -3.33 7.50
N PHE A 178 4.89 -4.65 7.65
CA PHE A 178 5.08 -5.34 8.94
C PHE A 178 6.51 -5.83 9.18
N LEU A 179 7.41 -5.75 8.21
CA LEU A 179 8.80 -6.14 8.42
C LEU A 179 9.43 -5.30 9.53
N PRO A 180 10.14 -5.91 10.50
CA PRO A 180 10.79 -5.22 11.60
C PRO A 180 12.10 -4.55 11.18
N VAL A 181 12.09 -3.84 10.04
CA VAL A 181 13.25 -3.19 9.45
C VAL A 181 13.18 -1.68 9.72
N PRO A 182 14.27 -1.05 10.22
CA PRO A 182 14.30 0.38 10.51
C PRO A 182 13.83 1.22 9.32
N GLY A 183 12.96 2.20 9.56
CA GLY A 183 12.36 3.02 8.50
C GLY A 183 11.05 2.48 7.93
N LEU A 184 10.68 1.23 8.23
CA LEU A 184 9.33 0.69 7.97
C LEU A 184 8.49 0.73 9.25
N ASP A 185 7.17 0.67 9.09
CA ASP A 185 6.24 0.78 10.21
C ASP A 185 6.30 -0.40 11.18
N GLY A 186 6.61 -1.61 10.70
CA GLY A 186 6.83 -2.79 11.51
C GLY A 186 7.94 -2.61 12.53
N TYR A 187 9.02 -1.89 12.17
CA TYR A 187 10.03 -1.47 13.15
C TYR A 187 9.46 -0.49 14.17
N GLY A 188 8.64 0.48 13.74
CA GLY A 188 7.95 1.41 14.65
C GLY A 188 7.01 0.72 15.64
N VAL A 189 6.54 -0.50 15.37
CA VAL A 189 5.77 -1.30 16.32
C VAL A 189 6.66 -1.85 17.44
N ILE A 190 7.85 -2.34 17.10
CA ILE A 190 8.79 -2.95 18.08
C ILE A 190 9.74 -1.94 18.72
N GLU A 191 10.01 -0.82 18.06
CA GLU A 191 10.94 0.22 18.49
C GLU A 191 10.69 0.65 19.94
N PRO A 192 9.43 0.94 20.37
CA PRO A 192 9.14 1.36 21.74
C PRO A 192 9.49 0.31 22.79
N TRP A 193 9.75 -0.93 22.42
CA TRP A 193 10.13 -2.04 23.32
C TRP A 193 11.65 -2.23 23.41
N LEU A 194 12.40 -1.77 22.42
CA LEU A 194 13.86 -1.82 22.40
C LEU A 194 14.48 -0.93 23.49
N SER A 195 15.69 -1.28 23.92
CA SER A 195 16.48 -0.47 24.86
C SER A 195 16.91 0.86 24.21
N HIS A 196 17.11 1.90 25.02
CA HIS A 196 17.53 3.21 24.52
C HIS A 196 18.87 3.15 23.75
N ARG A 197 19.79 2.28 24.18
CA ARG A 197 21.07 2.06 23.47
C ARG A 197 20.84 1.52 22.06
N ILE A 198 19.97 0.53 21.90
CA ILE A 198 19.66 -0.07 20.59
C ILE A 198 18.99 0.97 19.68
N ARG A 199 18.00 1.72 20.16
CA ARG A 199 17.33 2.75 19.34
C ARG A 199 18.31 3.77 18.79
N ARG A 200 19.16 4.33 19.66
CA ARG A 200 20.15 5.35 19.25
C ARG A 200 21.18 4.80 18.26
N GLN A 201 21.49 3.50 18.32
CA GLN A 201 22.37 2.85 17.36
C GLN A 201 21.68 2.61 16.02
N VAL A 202 20.38 2.33 16.02
CA VAL A 202 19.60 1.94 14.85
C VAL A 202 18.98 3.14 14.12
N GLU A 203 18.72 4.24 14.81
CA GLU A 203 18.13 5.48 14.26
C GLU A 203 18.84 6.00 12.99
N PRO A 204 20.18 6.05 12.89
CA PRO A 204 20.86 6.46 11.66
C PRO A 204 20.64 5.50 10.48
N PHE A 205 20.34 4.24 10.78
CA PHE A 205 20.09 3.20 9.77
C PHE A 205 18.65 3.18 9.24
N ALA A 206 17.73 3.97 9.82
CA ALA A 206 16.34 4.01 9.38
C ALA A 206 16.18 4.34 7.89
N VAL A 207 17.04 5.22 7.35
CA VAL A 207 17.02 5.52 5.90
C VAL A 207 17.62 4.42 5.04
N PHE A 208 18.55 3.65 5.59
CA PHE A 208 19.12 2.50 4.90
C PHE A 208 18.23 1.26 4.94
N GLY A 209 17.27 1.17 5.86
CA GLY A 209 16.45 -0.03 6.00
C GLY A 209 15.57 -0.31 4.79
N LEU A 210 15.00 0.71 4.15
CA LEU A 210 14.29 0.53 2.88
C LEU A 210 15.22 0.00 1.79
N PHE A 211 16.42 0.57 1.65
CA PHE A 211 17.44 0.07 0.72
C PHE A 211 17.92 -1.35 1.05
N ALA A 212 17.97 -1.71 2.33
CA ALA A 212 18.34 -3.05 2.76
C ALA A 212 17.28 -4.08 2.36
N VAL A 213 15.98 -3.76 2.48
CA VAL A 213 14.90 -4.62 1.98
C VAL A 213 15.02 -4.80 0.47
N PHE A 214 15.28 -3.72 -0.27
CA PHE A 214 15.50 -3.81 -1.72
C PHE A 214 16.71 -4.64 -2.10
N GLY A 215 17.86 -4.41 -1.44
CA GLY A 215 19.07 -5.18 -1.68
C GLY A 215 18.87 -6.67 -1.38
N LEU A 216 18.07 -6.99 -0.36
CA LEU A 216 17.71 -8.37 -0.03
C LEU A 216 16.79 -9.00 -1.08
N LEU A 217 15.76 -8.28 -1.54
CA LEU A 217 14.85 -8.74 -2.60
C LEU A 217 15.50 -8.80 -3.99
N TRP A 218 16.69 -8.23 -4.16
CA TRP A 218 17.50 -8.38 -5.37
C TRP A 218 18.15 -9.76 -5.47
N ILE A 219 18.31 -10.45 -4.35
CA ILE A 219 18.82 -11.83 -4.32
C ILE A 219 17.70 -12.74 -4.87
N PRO A 220 17.93 -13.45 -6.01
CA PRO A 220 16.88 -14.22 -6.67
C PRO A 220 16.19 -15.23 -5.76
N GLU A 221 16.95 -15.93 -4.92
CA GLU A 221 16.42 -16.94 -4.00
C GLU A 221 15.49 -16.32 -2.95
N VAL A 222 15.82 -15.13 -2.45
CA VAL A 222 14.99 -14.42 -1.49
C VAL A 222 13.74 -13.85 -2.16
N ASN A 223 13.89 -13.36 -3.40
CA ASN A 223 12.77 -12.87 -4.20
C ASN A 223 11.74 -13.98 -4.45
N ILE A 224 12.20 -15.14 -4.93
CA ILE A 224 11.36 -16.32 -5.18
C ILE A 224 10.65 -16.73 -3.89
N PHE A 225 11.39 -16.93 -2.81
CA PHE A 225 10.80 -17.30 -1.52
C PHE A 225 9.75 -16.30 -1.03
N PHE A 226 10.02 -15.00 -1.19
CA PHE A 226 9.11 -13.93 -0.79
C PHE A 226 7.81 -13.94 -1.59
N PHE A 227 7.89 -14.03 -2.92
CA PHE A 227 6.70 -14.09 -3.77
C PHE A 227 5.97 -15.42 -3.66
N ASP A 228 6.66 -16.55 -3.48
CA ASP A 228 6.03 -17.85 -3.21
C ASP A 228 5.18 -17.80 -1.94
N ALA A 229 5.68 -17.15 -0.88
CA ALA A 229 4.92 -16.95 0.35
C ALA A 229 3.67 -16.07 0.12
N ILE A 230 3.78 -15.02 -0.69
CA ILE A 230 2.66 -14.15 -1.05
C ILE A 230 1.63 -14.90 -1.89
N HIS A 231 2.05 -15.62 -2.92
CA HIS A 231 1.18 -16.41 -3.79
C HIS A 231 0.50 -17.54 -3.02
N SER A 232 1.22 -18.21 -2.11
CA SER A 232 0.62 -19.22 -1.21
C SER A 232 -0.48 -18.62 -0.33
N LEU A 233 -0.25 -17.43 0.23
CA LEU A 233 -1.25 -16.73 1.02
C LEU A 233 -2.46 -16.33 0.16
N LEU A 234 -2.24 -15.74 -1.01
CA LEU A 234 -3.31 -15.38 -1.95
C LEU A 234 -4.14 -16.58 -2.40
N GLN A 235 -3.48 -17.70 -2.69
CA GLN A 235 -4.13 -18.96 -3.06
C GLN A 235 -4.99 -19.48 -1.92
N SER A 236 -4.54 -19.37 -0.66
CA SER A 236 -5.36 -19.72 0.51
C SER A 236 -6.60 -18.83 0.67
N LEU A 237 -6.57 -17.62 0.09
CA LEU A 237 -7.68 -16.66 0.05
C LEU A 237 -8.49 -16.76 -1.27
N GLY A 238 -8.26 -17.78 -2.08
CA GLY A 238 -8.98 -18.04 -3.33
C GLY A 238 -8.52 -17.21 -4.54
N VAL A 239 -7.47 -16.40 -4.39
CA VAL A 239 -6.88 -15.64 -5.51
C VAL A 239 -5.85 -16.53 -6.19
N SER A 240 -6.10 -16.95 -7.42
CA SER A 240 -5.14 -17.78 -8.16
C SER A 240 -3.96 -16.93 -8.66
N GLU A 241 -2.80 -17.60 -8.80
CA GLU A 241 -1.62 -16.97 -9.39
C GLU A 241 -1.90 -16.50 -10.83
N SER A 242 -2.65 -17.28 -11.61
CA SER A 242 -3.07 -16.92 -12.97
C SER A 242 -3.88 -15.63 -13.01
N ASP A 243 -4.82 -15.43 -12.09
CA ASP A 243 -5.66 -14.23 -12.07
C ASP A 243 -4.81 -12.99 -11.75
N SER A 244 -3.89 -13.11 -10.79
CA SER A 244 -2.98 -12.02 -10.43
C SER A 244 -1.96 -11.71 -11.54
N TYR A 245 -1.47 -12.74 -12.24
CA TYR A 245 -0.57 -12.61 -13.38
C TYR A 245 -1.27 -11.93 -14.57
N CYS A 246 -2.49 -12.36 -14.91
CA CYS A 246 -3.26 -11.75 -15.99
C CYS A 246 -3.69 -10.32 -15.68
N GLY A 247 -3.96 -10.02 -14.40
CA GLY A 247 -4.17 -8.64 -13.97
C GLY A 247 -2.92 -7.78 -14.12
N PHE A 248 -1.75 -8.33 -13.82
CA PHE A 248 -0.47 -7.66 -14.02
C PHE A 248 -0.15 -7.42 -15.51
N ASP A 249 -0.43 -8.40 -16.37
CA ASP A 249 -0.30 -8.27 -17.82
C ASP A 249 -1.22 -7.17 -18.37
N ALA A 250 -2.50 -7.22 -18.02
CA ALA A 250 -3.48 -6.23 -18.43
C ALA A 250 -3.19 -4.81 -17.89
N TYR A 251 -2.61 -4.71 -16.70
CA TYR A 251 -2.14 -3.45 -16.12
C TYR A 251 -1.04 -2.80 -16.97
N ARG A 252 -0.15 -3.60 -17.57
CA ARG A 252 0.91 -3.13 -18.49
C ARG A 252 0.39 -3.08 -19.94
N PHE A 253 -0.75 -2.43 -20.14
CA PHE A 253 -1.45 -2.37 -21.42
C PHE A 253 -0.63 -1.84 -22.61
N TRP A 254 0.50 -1.18 -22.36
CA TRP A 254 1.44 -0.70 -23.37
C TRP A 254 2.44 -1.77 -23.85
N GLN A 255 2.46 -2.95 -23.22
CA GLN A 255 3.25 -4.11 -23.64
C GLN A 255 2.37 -5.08 -24.44
N GLN A 256 3.00 -5.98 -25.19
CA GLN A 256 2.27 -6.99 -25.97
C GLN A 256 1.58 -7.97 -25.00
N SER A 257 0.25 -7.99 -25.04
CA SER A 257 -0.59 -8.81 -24.15
C SER A 257 -0.33 -10.30 -24.35
N ASN A 258 -0.24 -11.05 -23.25
CA ASN A 258 -0.05 -12.49 -23.29
C ASN A 258 -1.35 -13.18 -23.72
N PRO A 259 -1.35 -13.97 -24.81
CA PRO A 259 -2.58 -14.61 -25.32
C PRO A 259 -3.23 -15.56 -24.32
N SER A 260 -2.48 -16.08 -23.34
CA SER A 260 -3.02 -16.93 -22.26
C SER A 260 -4.02 -16.20 -21.34
N CYS A 261 -3.98 -14.87 -21.27
CA CYS A 261 -4.86 -14.06 -20.42
C CYS A 261 -6.12 -13.56 -21.12
N VAL A 262 -6.21 -13.74 -22.45
CA VAL A 262 -7.33 -13.29 -23.30
C VAL A 262 -8.30 -14.45 -23.60
N ALA A 263 -7.90 -15.70 -23.32
CA ALA A 263 -8.64 -16.92 -23.69
C ALA A 263 -9.38 -17.62 -22.54
N GLY A 264 -9.59 -16.94 -21.42
CA GLY A 264 -10.33 -17.47 -20.25
C GLY A 264 -11.83 -17.28 -20.38
#